data_AF-A0A1H3J7Y1-F1
#
_entry.id   AF-A0A1H3J7Y1-F1
#
_cell.length_a   1.000
_cell.length_b   1.000
_cell.length_c   1.000
_cell.angle_alpha   90.00
_cell.angle_beta   90.00
_cell.angle_gamma   90.00
#
_symmetry.space_group_name_H-M   'P 1'
#
loop_
_entity.id
_entity.type
_entity.pdbx_description
1 polymer ?
#
loop_
_entity_poly.entity_id
_entity_poly.type
_entity_poly.pdbx_seq_one_letter_code
_entity_poly.pdbx_strand_id
1 'polypeptide(L)'
;MPRSAAHSLPADGGCQDRTLIARIAAAERWARTPNRVAATEPARRGLRARFEREADPEGILDVTERARRADALFTAHMLRLARASAKARRSSR
;
A
#
# COMPACT_ATOMS: atom_id res chain seq x y z
N MET A 1 30.68 35.41 31.56
CA MET A 1 30.69 33.95 31.30
C MET A 1 29.67 33.65 30.21
N PRO A 2 30.07 33.01 29.10
CA PRO A 2 29.34 33.04 27.84
C PRO A 2 28.10 32.14 27.85
N ARG A 3 27.05 32.61 27.17
CA ARG A 3 25.78 31.93 26.91
C ARG A 3 26.04 30.59 26.23
N SER A 4 25.59 29.50 26.86
CA SER A 4 25.57 28.17 26.27
C SER A 4 24.69 28.22 25.01
N ALA A 5 25.34 28.14 23.84
CA ALA A 5 24.66 28.06 22.56
C ALA A 5 23.79 26.80 22.54
N ALA A 6 22.49 26.98 22.35
CA ALA A 6 21.61 25.90 21.95
C ALA A 6 22.18 25.29 20.66
N HIS A 7 22.63 24.04 20.76
CA HIS A 7 22.95 23.24 19.59
C HIS A 7 21.63 22.89 18.90
N SER A 8 21.13 23.80 18.08
CA SER A 8 20.04 23.52 17.15
C SER A 8 20.58 22.54 16.11
N LEU A 9 20.29 21.25 16.29
CA LEU A 9 20.50 20.27 15.24
C LEU A 9 19.68 20.69 14.01
N PRO A 10 20.26 20.69 12.80
CA PRO A 10 19.55 21.08 11.60
C PRO A 10 18.43 20.05 11.32
N ALA A 11 17.19 20.55 11.22
CA ALA A 11 16.01 19.76 10.91
C ALA A 11 15.89 19.43 9.40
N ASP A 12 17.03 19.20 8.73
CA ASP A 12 17.12 19.15 7.26
C ASP A 12 17.35 17.73 6.70
N GLY A 13 16.95 16.69 7.44
CA GLY A 13 16.96 15.28 6.98
C GLY A 13 15.58 14.70 6.67
N GLY A 14 14.51 15.47 6.84
CA GLY A 14 13.17 14.96 7.17
C GLY A 14 12.46 14.04 6.15
N CYS A 15 12.87 13.97 4.88
CA CYS A 15 12.19 13.15 3.86
C CYS A 15 13.11 12.16 3.13
N GLN A 16 14.32 12.59 2.79
CA GLN A 16 15.31 11.72 2.14
C GLN A 16 15.76 10.61 3.09
N ASP A 17 16.02 10.95 4.36
CA ASP A 17 16.38 9.96 5.37
C ASP A 17 15.22 8.99 5.64
N ARG A 18 13.97 9.48 5.70
CA ARG A 18 12.78 8.62 5.86
C ARG A 18 12.62 7.62 4.71
N THR A 19 12.86 8.07 3.49
CA THR A 19 12.79 7.21 2.29
C THR A 19 13.90 6.14 2.34
N LEU A 20 15.12 6.51 2.72
CA LEU A 20 16.23 5.58 2.87
C LEU A 20 15.97 4.55 3.98
N ILE A 21 15.50 5.00 5.15
CA ILE A 21 15.11 4.14 6.28
C ILE A 21 14.04 3.13 5.85
N ALA A 22 12.99 3.57 5.15
CA ALA A 22 11.94 2.69 4.66
C ALA A 22 12.48 1.62 3.70
N ARG A 23 13.44 1.98 2.83
CA ARG A 23 14.09 1.03 1.91
C ARG A 23 14.94 0.01 2.65
N ILE A 24 15.72 0.42 3.65
CA ILE A 24 16.53 -0.48 4.50
C ILE A 24 15.61 -1.47 5.21
N ALA A 25 14.57 -0.99 5.90
CA ALA A 25 13.62 -1.82 6.62
C ALA A 25 12.91 -2.84 5.70
N ALA A 26 12.54 -2.42 4.48
CA ALA A 26 11.95 -3.33 3.50
C ALA A 26 12.93 -4.43 3.05
N ALA A 27 14.19 -4.07 2.75
CA ALA A 27 15.21 -5.02 2.35
C ALA A 27 15.47 -6.07 3.45
N GLU A 28 15.64 -5.61 4.69
CA GLU A 28 15.82 -6.46 5.85
C GLU A 28 14.63 -7.40 6.11
N ARG A 29 13.40 -6.88 6.06
CA ARG A 29 12.19 -7.68 6.23
C ARG A 29 12.14 -8.81 5.19
N TRP A 30 12.45 -8.49 3.94
CA TRP A 30 12.39 -9.45 2.86
C TRP A 30 13.57 -10.42 2.84
N ALA A 31 14.71 -10.08 3.45
CA ALA A 31 15.80 -11.03 3.69
C ALA A 31 15.40 -12.10 4.71
N ARG A 32 14.58 -11.75 5.72
CA ARG A 32 14.06 -12.68 6.73
C ARG A 32 12.81 -13.45 6.31
N THR A 33 12.27 -13.20 5.12
CA THR A 33 11.02 -13.81 4.68
C THR A 33 11.29 -14.91 3.64
N PRO A 34 11.21 -16.21 4.02
CA PRO A 34 11.54 -17.31 3.11
C PRO A 34 10.52 -17.46 1.96
N ASN A 35 9.24 -17.16 2.21
CA ASN A 35 8.20 -17.20 1.18
C ASN A 35 7.45 -15.87 1.12
N ARG A 36 7.78 -15.05 0.12
CA ARG A 36 7.16 -13.74 -0.08
C ARG A 36 5.69 -13.81 -0.52
N VAL A 37 5.32 -14.86 -1.27
CA VAL A 37 3.94 -15.07 -1.72
C VAL A 37 3.05 -15.33 -0.51
N ALA A 38 3.47 -16.25 0.36
CA ALA A 38 2.76 -16.56 1.60
C ALA A 38 2.66 -15.34 2.54
N ALA A 39 3.71 -14.52 2.62
CA ALA A 39 3.72 -13.32 3.47
C ALA A 39 2.69 -12.24 3.04
N THR A 40 2.28 -12.21 1.77
CA THR A 40 1.27 -11.26 1.25
C THR A 40 -0.10 -11.88 1.04
N GLU A 41 -0.20 -13.20 1.16
CA GLU A 41 -1.42 -13.97 0.93
C GLU A 41 -2.59 -13.51 1.83
N PRO A 42 -2.43 -13.30 3.15
CA PRO A 42 -3.54 -12.83 3.98
C PRO A 42 -4.10 -11.48 3.52
N ALA A 43 -3.23 -10.56 3.09
CA ALA A 43 -3.64 -9.26 2.58
C ALA A 43 -4.40 -9.38 1.25
N ARG A 44 -3.92 -10.23 0.33
CA ARG A 44 -4.60 -10.50 -0.95
C ARG A 44 -5.97 -11.12 -0.73
N ARG A 45 -6.08 -12.11 0.18
CA ARG A 45 -7.37 -12.71 0.56
C ARG A 45 -8.32 -11.71 1.19
N GLY A 46 -7.86 -10.89 2.14
CA GLY A 46 -8.69 -9.88 2.78
C GLY A 46 -9.24 -8.85 1.80
N LEU A 47 -8.41 -8.39 0.86
CA LEU A 47 -8.83 -7.49 -0.20
C LEU A 47 -9.85 -8.14 -1.14
N ARG A 48 -9.64 -9.41 -1.51
CA ARG A 48 -10.59 -10.17 -2.34
C ARG A 48 -11.93 -10.37 -1.64
N ALA A 49 -11.92 -10.80 -0.37
CA ALA A 49 -13.11 -11.01 0.44
C ALA A 49 -13.93 -9.71 0.60
N ARG A 50 -13.27 -8.55 0.67
CA ARG A 50 -13.96 -7.26 0.64
C ARG A 50 -14.77 -7.09 -0.64
N PHE A 51 -14.19 -7.35 -1.80
CA PHE A 51 -14.89 -7.21 -3.09
C PHE A 51 -15.99 -8.25 -3.28
N GLU A 52 -15.86 -9.45 -2.74
CA GLU A 52 -16.94 -10.45 -2.74
C GLU A 52 -18.15 -9.99 -1.94
N ARG A 53 -17.94 -9.37 -0.76
CA ARG A 53 -19.03 -8.77 0.03
C ARG A 53 -19.65 -7.56 -0.66
N GLU A 54 -18.85 -6.73 -1.35
CA GLU A 54 -19.37 -5.60 -2.12
C GLU A 54 -20.14 -6.06 -3.37
N ALA A 55 -19.73 -7.17 -3.98
CA ALA A 55 -20.37 -7.74 -5.16
C ALA A 55 -21.73 -8.37 -4.88
N ASP A 56 -21.92 -8.88 -3.66
CA ASP A 56 -23.14 -9.54 -3.22
C ASP A 56 -23.42 -9.29 -1.73
N PRO A 57 -23.90 -8.08 -1.35
CA PRO A 57 -24.16 -7.74 0.04
C PRO A 57 -25.23 -8.62 0.69
N GLU A 58 -26.23 -9.03 -0.11
CA GLU A 58 -27.39 -9.83 0.34
C GLU A 58 -27.14 -11.35 0.24
N GLY A 59 -26.04 -11.78 -0.39
CA GLY A 59 -25.68 -13.20 -0.50
C GLY A 59 -26.53 -14.02 -1.47
N ILE A 60 -27.20 -13.38 -2.43
CA ILE A 60 -28.22 -14.02 -3.30
C ILE A 60 -27.59 -14.58 -4.59
N LEU A 61 -26.40 -14.11 -4.98
CA LEU A 61 -25.78 -14.51 -6.24
C LEU A 61 -25.19 -15.93 -6.17
N ASP A 62 -25.16 -16.60 -7.32
CA ASP A 62 -24.32 -17.79 -7.48
C ASP A 62 -22.85 -17.47 -7.22
N VAL A 63 -22.08 -18.45 -6.74
CA VAL A 63 -20.66 -18.30 -6.41
C VAL A 63 -19.86 -17.82 -7.63
N THR A 64 -20.18 -18.32 -8.83
CA THR A 64 -19.48 -17.97 -10.06
C THR A 64 -19.73 -16.53 -10.45
N GLU A 65 -20.98 -16.08 -10.35
CA GLU A 65 -21.37 -14.70 -10.67
C GLU A 65 -20.84 -13.71 -9.63
N ARG A 66 -20.87 -14.09 -8.34
CA ARG A 66 -20.23 -13.31 -7.26
C ARG A 66 -18.74 -13.13 -7.51
N ALA A 67 -18.03 -14.20 -7.89
CA ALA A 67 -16.60 -14.15 -8.20
C ALA A 67 -16.32 -13.23 -9.41
N ARG A 68 -17.10 -13.38 -10.49
CA ARG A 68 -17.00 -12.53 -11.69
C ARG A 68 -17.17 -11.05 -11.36
N ARG A 69 -18.17 -10.70 -10.54
CA ARG A 69 -18.41 -9.33 -10.09
C ARG A 69 -17.29 -8.82 -9.19
N ALA A 70 -16.81 -9.64 -8.26
CA ALA A 70 -15.67 -9.30 -7.41
C ALA A 70 -14.40 -9.03 -8.23
N ASP A 71 -14.14 -9.81 -9.29
CA ASP A 71 -13.04 -9.56 -10.23
C ASP A 71 -13.17 -8.24 -10.97
N ALA A 72 -14.38 -7.90 -11.41
CA ALA A 72 -14.66 -6.61 -12.05
C ALA A 72 -14.43 -5.44 -11.07
N LEU A 73 -14.87 -5.56 -9.82
CA LEU A 73 -14.64 -4.56 -8.78
C LEU A 73 -13.15 -4.40 -8.43
N PHE A 74 -12.43 -5.51 -8.31
CA PHE A 74 -10.98 -5.50 -8.11
C PHE A 74 -10.28 -4.77 -9.28
N THR A 75 -10.65 -5.08 -10.51
CA THR A 75 -10.11 -4.42 -11.71
C THR A 75 -10.39 -2.92 -11.68
N ALA A 76 -11.62 -2.52 -11.38
CA ALA A 76 -11.99 -1.11 -11.25
C ALA A 76 -11.19 -0.39 -10.14
N HIS A 77 -10.93 -1.04 -9.01
CA HIS A 77 -10.09 -0.50 -7.95
C HIS A 77 -8.66 -0.22 -8.43
N MET A 78 -8.04 -1.18 -9.11
CA MET A 78 -6.69 -1.03 -9.65
C MET A 78 -6.60 0.07 -10.71
N LEU A 79 -7.62 0.19 -11.58
CA LEU A 79 -7.70 1.27 -12.57
C LEU A 79 -7.81 2.65 -11.91
N ARG A 80 -8.59 2.78 -10.82
CA ARG A 80 -8.67 4.04 -10.04
C ARG A 80 -7.31 4.39 -9.43
N LEU A 81 -6.60 3.42 -8.86
CA LEU A 81 -5.27 3.62 -8.29
C LEU A 81 -4.26 4.07 -9.36
N ALA A 82 -4.26 3.41 -10.52
CA ALA A 82 -3.41 3.77 -11.66
C ALA A 82 -3.69 5.19 -12.15
N ARG A 83 -4.97 5.57 -12.29
CA ARG A 83 -5.39 6.93 -12.67
C ARG A 83 -4.90 7.96 -11.65
N ALA A 84 -5.10 7.71 -10.36
CA ALA A 84 -4.66 8.60 -9.29
C ALA A 84 -3.13 8.78 -9.29
N SER A 85 -2.39 7.69 -9.44
CA SER A 85 -0.94 7.68 -9.54
C SER A 85 -0.43 8.47 -10.76
N ALA A 86 -1.06 8.29 -11.92
CA ALA A 86 -0.72 9.04 -13.13
C ALA A 86 -1.01 10.55 -12.98
N LYS A 87 -2.11 10.91 -12.30
CA LYS A 87 -2.42 12.30 -11.97
C LYS A 87 -1.34 12.91 -11.07
N ALA A 88 -0.95 12.23 -10.00
CA ALA A 88 0.08 12.70 -9.08
C ALA A 88 1.42 12.96 -9.79
N ARG A 89 1.87 12.03 -10.64
CA ARG A 89 3.12 12.19 -11.42
C ARG A 89 3.08 13.37 -12.39
N ARG A 90 1.93 13.66 -12.99
CA ARG A 90 1.77 14.83 -13.88
C ARG A 90 1.82 16.15 -13.11
N SER A 91 1.33 16.17 -11.89
CA SER A 91 1.34 17.38 -11.05
C SER A 91 2.68 17.63 -10.37
N SER A 92 3.52 16.61 -10.23
CA SER A 92 4.86 16.72 -9.62
C SER A 92 6.00 16.92 -10.63
N ARG A 93 5.71 16.88 -11.94
CA ARG A 93 6.67 17.14 -13.01
C ARG A 93 6.54 18.58 -13.47
#